data_AF-A0A0S7Z7A6-F1
#
_entry.id   AF-A0A0S7Z7A6-F1
#
_cell.length_a   1.000
_cell.length_b   1.000
_cell.length_c   1.000
_cell.angle_alpha   90.00
_cell.angle_beta   90.00
_cell.angle_gamma   90.00
#
_symmetry.space_group_name_H-M   'P 1'
#
loop_
_entity.id
_entity.type
_entity.pdbx_description
1 polymer ?
#
loop_
_entity_poly.entity_id
_entity_poly.type
_entity_poly.pdbx_seq_one_letter_code
_entity_poly.pdbx_strand_id
1 'polypeptide(L)'
;MSLPVHTRHLVERLLARYCARICPPSFERQVRLGYRIEGRHVVLHEVKPMFGIPGTSRAVDAARFSYRPTDGSWRLAYNRGEPTRWRPYPALRERAFVRLLAEVDADPLGLFWGRVNGASLRWCSARGRCADCEAGYRSVLGPAGHAGQAPDRVHSTGLVVPGS
;
A
#
# COMPACT_ATOMS: atom_id res chain seq x y z
N MET A 1 -14.40 -13.36 -17.57
CA MET A 1 -13.08 -14.04 -17.63
C MET A 1 -12.40 -13.93 -16.28
N SER A 2 -11.97 -15.05 -15.71
CA SER A 2 -11.28 -15.16 -14.42
C SER A 2 -9.75 -15.09 -14.59
N LEU A 3 -9.03 -14.85 -13.48
CA LEU A 3 -7.59 -15.06 -13.42
C LEU A 3 -7.23 -16.52 -13.74
N PRO A 4 -6.12 -16.78 -14.45
CA PRO A 4 -5.55 -18.12 -14.54
C PRO A 4 -5.33 -18.72 -13.14
N VAL A 5 -5.63 -20.02 -12.97
CA VAL A 5 -5.61 -20.69 -11.66
C VAL A 5 -4.27 -20.53 -10.93
N HIS A 6 -3.16 -20.72 -11.64
CA HIS A 6 -1.83 -20.56 -11.07
C HIS A 6 -1.57 -19.13 -10.59
N THR A 7 -1.92 -18.14 -11.42
CA THR A 7 -1.82 -16.71 -11.08
C THR A 7 -2.67 -16.36 -9.88
N ARG A 8 -3.90 -16.89 -9.80
CA ARG A 8 -4.81 -16.69 -8.66
C ARG A 8 -4.18 -17.19 -7.37
N HIS A 9 -3.69 -18.43 -7.33
CA HIS A 9 -3.06 -19.00 -6.13
C HIS A 9 -1.80 -18.26 -5.68
N LEU A 10 -0.97 -17.81 -6.64
CA LEU A 10 0.22 -17.01 -6.33
C LEU A 10 -0.18 -15.67 -5.68
N VAL A 11 -1.17 -14.99 -6.24
CA VAL A 11 -1.67 -13.71 -5.72
C VAL A 11 -2.31 -13.88 -4.35
N GLU A 12 -3.15 -14.90 -4.15
CA GLU A 12 -3.76 -15.22 -2.86
C GLU A 12 -2.72 -15.45 -1.78
N ARG A 13 -1.69 -16.27 -2.07
CA ARG A 13 -0.64 -16.57 -1.10
C ARG A 13 0.17 -15.32 -0.73
N LEU A 14 0.51 -14.50 -1.71
CA LEU A 14 1.24 -13.24 -1.48
C LEU A 14 0.41 -12.26 -0.64
N LEU A 15 -0.86 -12.05 -1.00
CA LEU A 15 -1.73 -11.14 -0.28
C LEU A 15 -2.07 -11.63 1.12
N ALA A 16 -2.31 -12.93 1.32
CA ALA A 16 -2.52 -13.48 2.64
C ALA A 16 -1.32 -13.22 3.56
N ARG A 17 -0.11 -13.47 3.08
CA ARG A 17 1.12 -13.17 3.82
C ARG A 17 1.33 -11.68 4.06
N TYR A 18 1.05 -10.85 3.06
CA TYR A 18 1.15 -9.41 3.17
C TYR A 18 0.18 -8.84 4.20
N CYS A 19 -1.10 -9.25 4.13
CA CYS A 19 -2.14 -8.80 5.05
C CYS A 19 -1.89 -9.25 6.49
N ALA A 20 -1.37 -10.47 6.68
CA ALA A 20 -1.05 -11.00 8.01
C ALA A 20 0.10 -10.27 8.72
N ARG A 21 0.94 -9.51 7.98
CA ARG A 21 2.07 -8.77 8.54
C ARG A 21 1.70 -7.36 8.98
N ILE A 22 0.47 -6.92 8.77
CA ILE A 22 0.00 -5.58 9.09
C ILE A 22 -0.54 -5.57 10.49
N CYS A 23 0.38 -5.42 11.43
CA CYS A 23 0.27 -4.57 12.60
C CYS A 23 1.34 -4.98 13.62
N PRO A 24 2.04 -4.02 14.25
CA PRO A 24 2.46 -4.22 15.62
C PRO A 24 1.21 -4.50 16.48
N PRO A 25 1.27 -5.42 17.46
CA PRO A 25 0.13 -5.81 18.30
C PRO A 25 -0.59 -4.62 18.97
N SER A 26 0.11 -3.49 19.14
CA SER A 26 -0.43 -2.23 19.68
C SER A 26 -1.48 -1.55 18.79
N PHE A 27 -1.46 -1.77 17.47
CA PHE A 27 -2.34 -1.13 16.49
C PHE A 27 -3.35 -2.08 15.82
N GLU A 28 -3.33 -3.38 16.16
CA GLU A 28 -4.22 -4.40 15.55
C GLU A 28 -5.72 -4.09 15.68
N ARG A 29 -6.06 -3.25 16.66
CA ARG A 29 -7.44 -2.78 16.90
C ARG A 29 -7.83 -1.56 16.05
N GLN A 30 -6.88 -0.89 15.39
CA GLN A 30 -7.15 0.36 14.66
C GLN A 30 -7.24 0.18 13.14
N VAL A 31 -6.39 -0.66 12.53
CA VAL A 31 -6.42 -0.88 11.07
C VAL A 31 -6.01 -2.31 10.72
N ARG A 32 -6.83 -3.00 9.93
CA ARG A 32 -6.51 -4.30 9.30
C ARG A 32 -6.53 -4.15 7.79
N LEU A 33 -5.83 -5.03 7.07
CA LEU A 33 -6.08 -5.19 5.64
C LEU A 33 -6.83 -6.47 5.34
N GLY A 34 -7.67 -6.37 4.32
CA GLY A 34 -8.18 -7.51 3.59
C GLY A 34 -7.92 -7.34 2.10
N TYR A 35 -8.21 -8.40 1.36
CA TYR A 35 -8.23 -8.37 -0.08
C TYR A 35 -9.44 -9.15 -0.59
N ARG A 36 -9.84 -8.85 -1.82
CA ARG A 36 -10.85 -9.62 -2.56
C ARG A 36 -10.43 -9.79 -4.00
N ILE A 37 -10.82 -10.91 -4.60
CA ILE A 37 -10.50 -11.25 -5.98
C ILE A 37 -11.82 -11.44 -6.73
N GLU A 38 -12.04 -10.60 -7.73
CA GLU A 38 -13.27 -10.54 -8.52
C GLU A 38 -12.91 -10.69 -10.00
N GLY A 39 -13.07 -11.90 -10.54
CA GLY A 39 -12.73 -12.21 -11.93
C GLY A 39 -11.24 -12.01 -12.20
N ARG A 40 -10.89 -10.89 -12.85
CA ARG A 40 -9.52 -10.45 -13.21
C ARG A 40 -9.00 -9.28 -12.38
N HIS A 41 -9.77 -8.87 -11.38
CA HIS A 41 -9.46 -7.76 -10.51
C HIS A 41 -9.15 -8.27 -9.12
N VAL A 42 -8.18 -7.60 -8.49
CA VAL A 42 -7.79 -7.84 -7.11
C VAL A 42 -7.88 -6.50 -6.42
N VAL A 43 -8.64 -6.41 -5.35
CA VAL A 43 -8.81 -5.19 -4.59
C VAL A 43 -8.25 -5.38 -3.19
N LEU A 44 -7.29 -4.54 -2.84
CA LEU A 44 -6.74 -4.40 -1.49
C LEU A 44 -7.54 -3.33 -0.77
N HIS A 45 -8.03 -3.64 0.44
CA HIS A 45 -8.88 -2.73 1.20
C HIS A 45 -8.46 -2.69 2.67
N GLU A 46 -8.61 -1.51 3.27
CA GLU A 46 -8.42 -1.29 4.70
C GLU A 46 -9.74 -1.54 5.44
N VAL A 47 -9.71 -2.37 6.47
CA VAL A 47 -10.83 -2.56 7.39
C VAL A 47 -10.57 -1.69 8.61
N LYS A 48 -11.43 -0.69 8.80
CA LYS A 48 -11.34 0.26 9.92
C LYS A 48 -12.64 0.25 10.73
N PRO A 49 -12.57 0.41 12.07
CA PRO A 49 -13.76 0.57 12.87
C PRO A 49 -14.50 1.85 12.48
N MET A 50 -15.82 1.78 12.38
CA MET A 50 -16.62 2.94 11.99
C MET A 50 -16.74 3.89 13.18
N PHE A 51 -16.29 5.13 13.05
CA PHE A 51 -16.34 6.15 14.12
C PHE A 51 -15.75 5.70 15.47
N GLY A 52 -14.82 4.74 15.47
CA GLY A 52 -14.26 4.18 16.70
C GLY A 52 -15.21 3.28 17.50
N ILE A 53 -16.39 2.94 16.96
CA ILE A 53 -17.40 2.10 17.62
C ILE A 53 -16.99 0.63 17.49
N PRO A 54 -16.68 -0.06 18.61
CA PRO A 54 -16.37 -1.49 18.61
C PRO A 54 -17.53 -2.30 18.01
N GLY A 55 -17.22 -3.27 17.15
CA GLY A 55 -18.23 -4.13 16.50
C GLY A 55 -18.78 -3.60 15.17
N THR A 56 -18.44 -2.36 14.79
CA THR A 56 -18.74 -1.85 13.44
C THR A 56 -17.45 -1.67 12.65
N SER A 57 -17.39 -2.20 11.43
CA SER A 57 -16.22 -2.08 10.57
C SER A 57 -16.62 -1.75 9.15
N ARG A 58 -15.84 -0.90 8.48
CA ARG A 58 -16.00 -0.60 7.06
C ARG A 58 -14.74 -0.97 6.29
N ALA A 59 -14.92 -1.64 5.17
CA ALA A 59 -13.88 -1.82 4.17
C ALA A 59 -13.77 -0.55 3.31
N VAL A 60 -12.55 -0.02 3.21
CA VAL A 60 -12.20 1.12 2.38
C VAL A 60 -11.21 0.63 1.33
N ASP A 61 -11.64 0.68 0.08
CA ASP A 61 -10.82 0.27 -1.06
C ASP A 61 -9.61 1.18 -1.21
N ALA A 62 -8.41 0.59 -1.15
CA ALA A 62 -7.15 1.32 -1.27
C ALA A 62 -6.57 1.19 -2.67
N ALA A 63 -6.38 -0.05 -3.15
CA ALA A 63 -5.70 -0.33 -4.40
C ALA A 63 -6.44 -1.39 -5.21
N ARG A 64 -6.51 -1.21 -6.53
CA ARG A 64 -7.05 -2.20 -7.47
C ARG A 64 -5.99 -2.61 -8.47
N PHE A 65 -5.70 -3.90 -8.50
CA PHE A 65 -4.86 -4.53 -9.50
C PHE A 65 -5.75 -5.17 -10.56
N SER A 66 -5.44 -4.94 -11.82
CA SER A 66 -6.22 -5.46 -12.95
C SER A 66 -5.32 -6.26 -13.87
N TYR A 67 -5.57 -7.57 -13.97
CA TYR A 67 -4.82 -8.46 -14.85
C TYR A 67 -5.24 -8.30 -16.30
N ARG A 68 -4.27 -8.29 -17.21
CA ARG A 68 -4.47 -8.27 -18.66
C ARG A 68 -3.98 -9.60 -19.25
N PRO A 69 -4.90 -10.48 -19.68
CA PRO A 69 -4.52 -11.78 -20.24
C PRO A 69 -3.69 -11.68 -21.53
N THR A 70 -3.83 -10.59 -22.28
CA THR A 70 -3.16 -10.39 -23.58
C THR A 70 -1.64 -10.36 -23.48
N ASP A 71 -1.09 -9.82 -22.40
CA ASP A 71 0.36 -9.61 -22.23
C ASP A 71 0.87 -10.15 -20.87
N GLY A 72 -0.01 -10.78 -20.08
CA GLY A 72 0.26 -11.26 -18.73
C GLY A 72 0.56 -10.15 -17.73
N SER A 73 0.27 -8.89 -18.07
CA SER A 73 0.60 -7.74 -17.23
C SER A 73 -0.52 -7.36 -16.27
N TRP A 74 -0.14 -6.67 -15.22
CA TRP A 74 -1.03 -6.05 -14.26
C TRP A 74 -0.99 -4.55 -14.40
N ARG A 75 -2.14 -3.92 -14.16
CA ARG A 75 -2.26 -2.46 -13.99
C ARG A 75 -2.70 -2.15 -12.59
N LEU A 76 -2.18 -1.05 -12.06
CA LEU A 76 -2.56 -0.52 -10.76
C LEU A 76 -3.51 0.68 -10.93
N ALA A 77 -4.51 0.75 -10.06
CA ALA A 77 -5.40 1.88 -9.93
C ALA A 77 -5.62 2.21 -8.45
N TYR A 78 -5.84 3.48 -8.16
CA TYR A 78 -6.08 4.00 -6.83
C TYR A 78 -7.46 4.65 -6.74
N ASN A 79 -7.92 4.85 -5.51
CA ASN A 79 -9.19 5.50 -5.21
C ASN A 79 -8.97 6.54 -4.10
N ARG A 80 -9.49 7.75 -4.28
CA ARG A 80 -9.44 8.82 -3.26
C ARG A 80 -10.75 8.92 -2.46
N GLY A 81 -11.27 7.78 -2.01
CA GLY A 81 -12.47 7.71 -1.18
C GLY A 81 -13.80 7.79 -1.93
N GLU A 82 -13.79 7.71 -3.26
CA GLU A 82 -14.99 7.71 -4.10
C GLU A 82 -15.37 6.26 -4.49
N PRO A 83 -16.49 5.69 -4.04
CA PRO A 83 -16.77 4.24 -4.15
C PRO A 83 -16.61 3.63 -5.54
N THR A 84 -16.85 4.42 -6.59
CA THR A 84 -16.91 3.94 -7.98
C THR A 84 -15.81 4.49 -8.89
N ARG A 85 -14.99 5.44 -8.42
CA ARG A 85 -14.05 6.17 -9.29
C ARG A 85 -12.60 5.71 -9.14
N TRP A 86 -12.24 4.70 -9.92
CA TRP A 86 -10.87 4.23 -10.03
C TRP A 86 -10.05 5.12 -10.96
N ARG A 87 -8.92 5.63 -10.47
CA ARG A 87 -7.96 6.40 -11.27
C ARG A 87 -6.75 5.53 -11.59
N PRO A 88 -6.29 5.48 -12.85
CA PRO A 88 -5.11 4.71 -13.22
C PRO A 88 -3.88 5.25 -12.50
N TYR A 89 -3.04 4.36 -11.97
CA TYR A 89 -1.73 4.73 -11.44
C TYR A 89 -0.78 5.01 -12.62
N PRO A 90 0.01 6.11 -12.59
CA PRO A 90 0.85 6.49 -13.71
C PRO A 90 1.83 5.39 -14.11
N ALA A 91 1.86 5.08 -15.42
CA ALA A 91 2.86 4.30 -16.17
C ALA A 91 3.36 2.95 -15.61
N LEU A 92 2.83 2.42 -14.50
CA LEU A 92 3.28 1.16 -13.94
C LEU A 92 2.49 -0.02 -14.52
N ARG A 93 3.13 -0.75 -15.43
CA ARG A 93 2.67 -2.04 -15.92
C ARG A 93 3.72 -3.08 -15.60
N GLU A 94 3.31 -4.09 -14.85
CA GLU A 94 4.23 -5.11 -14.37
C GLU A 94 3.65 -6.49 -14.60
N ARG A 95 4.48 -7.43 -15.04
CA ARG A 95 4.09 -8.84 -15.10
C ARG A 95 4.08 -9.48 -13.71
N ALA A 96 5.02 -9.04 -12.86
CA ALA A 96 5.16 -9.54 -11.51
C ALA A 96 4.22 -8.78 -10.55
N PHE A 97 3.19 -9.46 -10.06
CA PHE A 97 2.24 -8.89 -9.09
C PHE A 97 2.94 -8.30 -7.85
N VAL A 98 3.99 -8.97 -7.36
CA VAL A 98 4.75 -8.53 -6.18
C VAL A 98 5.37 -7.14 -6.35
N ARG A 99 5.73 -6.75 -7.58
CA ARG A 99 6.30 -5.41 -7.88
C ARG A 99 5.25 -4.33 -7.71
N LEU A 100 4.01 -4.56 -8.15
CA LEU A 100 2.92 -3.63 -7.90
C LEU A 100 2.53 -3.60 -6.42
N LEU A 101 2.58 -4.74 -5.74
CA LEU A 101 2.31 -4.77 -4.30
C LEU A 101 3.38 -3.99 -3.52
N ALA A 102 4.65 -4.07 -3.93
CA ALA A 102 5.74 -3.27 -3.38
C ALA A 102 5.57 -1.77 -3.65
N GLU A 103 5.12 -1.39 -4.86
CA GLU A 103 4.80 0.01 -5.17
C GLU A 103 3.67 0.54 -4.27
N VAL A 104 2.60 -0.24 -4.14
CA VAL A 104 1.47 0.05 -3.26
C VAL A 104 1.94 0.17 -1.82
N ASP A 105 2.86 -0.68 -1.39
CA ASP A 105 3.40 -0.69 -0.02
C ASP A 105 4.29 0.52 0.31
N ALA A 106 5.16 0.91 -0.63
CA ALA A 106 6.01 2.10 -0.51
C ALA A 106 5.21 3.40 -0.64
N ASP A 107 4.16 3.37 -1.48
CA ASP A 107 3.25 4.48 -1.79
C ASP A 107 3.99 5.82 -1.99
N PRO A 108 4.99 5.90 -2.89
CA PRO A 108 5.85 7.09 -3.01
C PRO A 108 5.05 8.36 -3.34
N LEU A 109 3.92 8.22 -4.02
CA LEU A 109 3.03 9.32 -4.40
C LEU A 109 1.97 9.66 -3.35
N GLY A 110 1.85 8.90 -2.26
CA GLY A 110 0.85 9.12 -1.21
C GLY A 110 -0.60 8.97 -1.70
N LEU A 111 -0.85 8.01 -2.60
CA LEU A 111 -2.14 7.76 -3.23
C LEU A 111 -2.93 6.62 -2.58
N PHE A 112 -2.27 5.73 -1.85
CA PHE A 112 -2.89 4.53 -1.28
C PHE A 112 -3.15 4.65 0.22
N TRP A 113 -2.23 5.25 0.98
CA TRP A 113 -2.29 5.29 2.44
C TRP A 113 -2.48 6.71 2.96
N GLY A 114 -3.26 6.83 4.04
CA GLY A 114 -3.35 8.09 4.79
C GLY A 114 -1.99 8.47 5.36
N ARG A 115 -1.57 9.72 5.14
CA ARG A 115 -0.33 10.28 5.70
C ARG A 115 -0.65 11.33 6.75
N VAL A 116 0.09 11.29 7.86
CA VAL A 116 0.13 12.37 8.86
C VAL A 116 1.56 12.85 8.95
N ASN A 117 1.77 14.17 8.80
CA ASN A 117 3.11 14.78 8.76
C ASN A 117 4.06 14.16 7.72
N GLY A 118 3.51 13.69 6.59
CA GLY A 118 4.27 13.02 5.54
C GLY A 118 4.56 11.54 5.79
N ALA A 119 4.27 10.99 6.97
CA ALA A 119 4.46 9.58 7.29
C ALA A 119 3.17 8.77 7.11
N SER A 120 3.28 7.54 6.59
CA SER A 120 2.14 6.64 6.45
C SER A 120 1.61 6.21 7.82
N LEU A 121 0.29 6.35 8.02
CA LEU A 121 -0.42 5.96 9.24
C LEU A 121 -0.43 4.44 9.49
N ARG A 122 0.09 3.66 8.54
CA ARG A 122 0.12 2.19 8.62
C ARG A 122 1.35 1.64 9.33
N TRP A 123 2.32 2.50 9.62
CA TRP A 123 3.60 2.08 10.16
C TRP A 123 3.57 2.14 11.68
N CYS A 124 4.44 1.34 12.31
CA CYS A 124 4.50 1.22 13.77
C CYS A 124 4.84 2.53 14.49
N SER A 125 5.27 3.56 13.75
CA SER A 125 5.53 4.89 14.27
C SER A 125 5.31 5.95 13.18
N ALA A 126 5.17 7.21 13.62
CA ALA A 126 5.18 8.37 12.73
C ALA A 126 6.52 8.59 12.00
N ARG A 127 7.57 7.82 12.30
CA ARG A 127 8.86 7.89 11.60
C ARG A 127 9.04 6.83 10.52
N GLY A 128 8.15 5.83 10.44
CA GLY A 128 8.43 4.64 9.64
C GLY A 128 8.09 3.34 10.32
N ARG A 129 8.35 2.25 9.59
CA ARG A 129 8.39 0.89 10.13
C ARG A 129 9.62 0.73 11.02
N CYS A 130 9.50 -0.04 12.09
CA CYS A 130 10.63 -0.52 12.85
C CYS A 130 11.35 -1.60 12.04
N ALA A 131 12.59 -1.92 12.45
CA ALA A 131 13.42 -2.91 11.77
C ALA A 131 12.70 -4.28 11.62
N ASP A 132 11.99 -4.73 12.64
CA ASP A 132 11.29 -6.03 12.62
C ASP A 132 10.12 -6.03 11.63
N CYS A 133 9.31 -4.97 11.63
CA CYS A 133 8.24 -4.81 10.65
C CYS A 133 8.82 -4.77 9.23
N GLU A 134 9.87 -3.98 9.01
CA GLU A 134 10.53 -3.87 7.70
C GLU A 134 11.07 -5.22 7.21
N ALA A 135 11.79 -5.96 8.05
CA ALA A 135 12.26 -7.31 7.74
C ALA A 135 11.08 -8.25 7.42
N GLY A 136 10.00 -8.17 8.18
CA GLY A 136 8.76 -8.91 7.95
C GLY A 136 8.16 -8.64 6.56
N TYR A 137 8.05 -7.38 6.14
CA TYR A 137 7.54 -7.02 4.82
C TYR A 137 8.51 -7.42 3.70
N ARG A 138 9.82 -7.23 3.88
CA ARG A 138 10.84 -7.64 2.89
C ARG A 138 10.82 -9.15 2.64
N SER A 139 10.47 -9.97 3.65
CA SER A 139 10.30 -11.42 3.48
C SER A 139 9.13 -11.80 2.54
N VAL A 140 8.22 -10.86 2.26
CA VAL A 140 7.07 -11.06 1.36
C VAL A 140 7.29 -10.34 0.02
N LEU A 141 7.77 -9.10 0.06
CA LEU A 141 7.92 -8.22 -1.11
C LEU A 141 9.26 -8.40 -1.85
N GLY A 142 10.24 -9.04 -1.20
CA GLY A 142 11.60 -9.14 -1.71
C GLY A 142 12.39 -7.83 -1.59
N PRO A 143 13.64 -7.79 -2.10
CA PRO A 143 14.53 -6.63 -1.98
C PRO A 143 14.05 -5.39 -2.77
N ALA A 144 13.05 -5.56 -3.63
CA ALA A 144 12.45 -4.54 -4.49
C ALA A 144 11.62 -3.47 -3.74
N GLY A 145 11.31 -3.67 -2.46
CA GLY A 145 10.36 -2.86 -1.68
C GLY A 145 10.85 -1.48 -1.23
N HIS A 146 11.96 -0.97 -1.76
CA HIS A 146 12.55 0.29 -1.30
C HIS A 146 12.82 1.26 -2.46
N ALA A 147 11.77 1.91 -2.94
CA ALA A 147 11.86 3.13 -3.75
C ALA A 147 10.98 4.20 -3.11
N GLY A 148 11.37 4.62 -1.90
CA GLY A 148 10.62 5.57 -1.10
C GLY A 148 11.51 6.21 -0.03
N GLN A 149 12.71 6.62 -0.43
CA GLN A 149 13.52 7.49 0.42
C GLN A 149 12.83 8.85 0.48
N ALA A 150 12.42 9.26 1.67
CA ALA A 150 11.95 10.62 1.90
C ALA A 150 13.03 11.61 1.44
N PRO A 151 12.69 12.73 0.78
CA PRO A 151 13.67 13.76 0.53
C PRO A 151 14.20 14.25 1.87
N ASP A 152 15.51 14.14 2.02
CA ASP A 152 16.28 14.70 3.13
C ASP A 152 15.89 16.16 3.29
N ARG A 153 15.12 16.49 4.34
CA ARG A 153 14.95 17.88 4.76
C ARG A 153 16.23 18.27 5.49
N VAL A 154 17.25 18.61 4.72
CA VAL A 154 18.41 19.31 5.25
C VAL A 154 17.96 20.71 5.66
N HIS A 155 18.16 20.94 6.96
CA HIS A 155 17.94 22.14 7.75
C HIS A 155 18.15 23.48 7.03
N SER A 156 17.22 24.40 7.26
CA SER A 156 17.42 25.84 7.17
C SER A 156 18.53 26.29 8.13
N THR A 157 19.48 27.10 7.66
CA THR A 157 20.19 28.09 8.50
C THR A 157 20.80 29.18 7.58
N GLY A 158 20.54 30.45 7.91
CA GLY A 158 21.41 31.57 7.54
C GLY A 158 20.98 32.45 6.36
N LEU A 159 19.92 33.25 6.55
CA LEU A 159 19.75 34.49 5.80
C LEU A 159 20.78 35.50 6.33
N VAL A 160 21.78 35.88 5.54
CA VAL A 160 22.72 36.97 5.87
C VAL A 160 22.27 38.21 5.09
N VAL A 161 21.78 39.21 5.81
CA VAL A 161 21.56 40.58 5.32
C VAL A 161 22.88 41.34 5.41
N PRO A 162 23.42 41.92 4.33
CA PRO A 162 24.43 42.95 4.45
C PRO A 162 23.74 44.32 4.51
N GLY A 163 23.86 44.96 5.67
CA GLY A 163 23.73 46.40 5.79
C GLY A 163 25.12 47.05 5.68
N SER A 164 25.22 48.05 4.81
CA SER A 164 25.96 49.32 4.95
C SER A 164 26.08 49.99 3.59
#